data_AF-A0A431I7T3-F1
#
_entry.id   AF-A0A431I7T3-F1
#
_cell.length_a   1.000
_cell.length_b   1.000
_cell.length_c   1.000
_cell.angle_alpha   90.00
_cell.angle_beta   90.00
_cell.angle_gamma   90.00
#
_symmetry.space_group_name_H-M   'P 1'
#
loop_
_entity.id
_entity.type
_entity.pdbx_description
1 polymer ?
#
loop_
_entity_poly.entity_id
_entity_poly.type
_entity_poly.pdbx_seq_one_letter_code
_entity_poly.pdbx_strand_id
1 'polypeptide(L)' 'HPLWKNIADGERFYFVHSYFVDTPDRQLVTGESDYPFRFTCSVGRDNLFATQFHPEKSHTAGLQLLANFVNWDGQA' A
#
# COMPACT_ATOMS: atom_id res chain seq x y z
N HIS A 1 2.17 4.35 -8.54
CA HIS A 1 0.85 4.79 -8.03
C HIS A 1 1.03 6.07 -7.22
N PRO A 2 0.18 7.12 -7.39
CA PRO A 2 0.32 8.43 -6.73
C PRO A 2 0.36 8.37 -5.19
N LEU A 3 -0.31 7.37 -4.61
CA LEU A 3 -0.31 7.14 -3.16
C LEU A 3 1.09 6.90 -2.55
N TRP A 4 2.07 6.50 -3.36
CA TRP A 4 3.45 6.30 -2.92
C TRP A 4 4.35 7.53 -3.05
N LYS A 5 3.80 8.68 -3.47
CA LYS A 5 4.56 9.92 -3.58
C LYS A 5 5.24 10.26 -2.25
N ASN A 6 6.54 10.57 -2.30
CA ASN A 6 7.36 10.90 -1.12
C ASN A 6 7.44 9.78 -0.06
N ILE A 7 7.21 8.52 -0.45
CA ILE A 7 7.46 7.35 0.38
C ILE A 7 8.54 6.54 -0.35
N ALA A 8 9.66 6.30 0.32
CA ALA A 8 10.77 5.55 -0.26
C ALA A 8 10.41 4.06 -0.38
N ASP A 9 11.00 3.39 -1.37
CA ASP A 9 10.96 1.92 -1.42
C ASP A 9 11.66 1.32 -0.20
N GLY A 10 11.13 0.20 0.31
CA GLY A 10 11.60 -0.45 1.54
C GLY A 10 11.20 0.24 2.84
N GLU A 11 10.36 1.28 2.79
CA GLU A 11 9.90 1.95 4.00
C GLU A 11 8.92 1.08 4.81
N ARG A 12 8.91 1.27 6.13
CA ARG A 12 8.20 0.36 7.05
C ARG A 12 6.75 0.78 7.30
N PHE A 13 5.85 -0.18 7.13
CA PHE A 13 4.46 -0.08 7.53
C PHE A 13 4.09 -1.16 8.56
N TYR A 14 3.06 -0.92 9.36
CA TYR A 14 2.62 -1.82 10.41
C TYR A 14 1.62 -2.86 9.87
N PHE A 15 1.97 -4.13 10.05
CA PHE A 15 1.17 -5.29 9.63
C PHE A 15 0.72 -6.11 10.86
N VAL A 16 -0.53 -6.59 10.85
CA VAL A 16 -1.03 -7.60 11.79
C VAL A 16 -2.09 -8.44 11.07
N HIS A 17 -1.70 -9.61 10.57
CA HIS A 17 -2.58 -10.47 9.78
C HIS A 17 -2.06 -11.92 9.74
N SER A 18 -2.97 -12.87 9.52
CA SER A 18 -2.63 -14.29 9.29
C SER A 18 -2.77 -14.71 7.82
N TYR A 19 -3.47 -13.90 7.02
CA TYR A 19 -3.72 -14.15 5.60
C TYR A 19 -3.27 -12.93 4.80
N PHE A 20 -3.06 -13.10 3.49
CA PHE A 20 -2.69 -12.03 2.59
C PHE A 20 -3.39 -12.24 1.24
N VAL A 21 -3.37 -11.21 0.40
CA VAL A 21 -3.94 -11.27 -0.94
C VAL A 21 -2.96 -12.02 -1.87
N ASP A 22 -3.39 -13.18 -2.35
CA ASP A 22 -2.79 -13.83 -3.51
C ASP A 22 -3.73 -13.61 -4.72
N THR A 23 -3.28 -12.82 -5.69
CA THR A 23 -4.05 -12.52 -6.90
C THR A 23 -3.21 -12.84 -8.13
N PRO A 24 -3.75 -13.51 -9.16
CA PRO A 24 -3.02 -13.76 -10.40
C PRO A 24 -2.88 -12.49 -11.26
N ASP A 25 -3.72 -11.47 -11.03
CA ASP A 25 -3.68 -10.23 -11.79
C ASP A 25 -2.63 -9.26 -11.22
N ARG A 26 -1.46 -9.26 -11.86
CA ARG A 26 -0.32 -8.43 -11.46
C ARG A 26 -0.50 -6.95 -11.76
N GLN A 27 -1.42 -6.57 -12.64
CA GLN A 27 -1.66 -5.16 -12.96
C GLN A 27 -2.30 -4.41 -11.79
N LEU A 28 -2.97 -5.12 -10.88
CA LEU A 28 -3.56 -4.55 -9.68
C LEU A 28 -2.54 -4.23 -8.59
N VAL A 29 -1.33 -4.81 -8.63
CA VAL A 29 -0.36 -4.66 -7.54
C VAL A 29 0.26 -3.29 -7.57
N THR A 30 0.12 -2.57 -6.46
CA THR A 30 0.77 -1.28 -6.28
C THR A 30 1.92 -1.34 -5.30
N GLY A 31 2.06 -2.41 -4.52
CA GLY A 31 3.14 -2.61 -3.57
C GLY A 31 3.22 -4.06 -3.08
N GLU A 32 4.45 -4.49 -2.79
CA GLU A 32 4.77 -5.79 -2.21
C GLU A 32 5.56 -5.60 -0.91
N SER A 33 5.50 -6.60 -0.04
CA SER A 33 6.31 -6.65 1.19
C SER A 33 6.87 -8.06 1.36
N ASP A 34 7.98 -8.18 2.07
CA ASP A 34 8.72 -9.43 2.27
C ASP A 34 8.66 -9.84 3.76
N TYR A 35 7.70 -10.70 4.14
CA TYR A 35 7.65 -11.34 5.48
C TYR A 35 6.57 -12.45 5.58
N PRO A 36 6.90 -13.73 5.87
CA PRO A 36 8.23 -14.33 5.77
C PRO A 36 8.68 -14.56 4.31
N PHE A 37 7.80 -14.31 3.34
CA PHE A 37 8.05 -14.36 1.90
C PHE A 37 7.38 -13.13 1.24
N ARG A 38 7.61 -12.95 -0.07
CA ARG A 38 7.02 -11.85 -0.83
C ARG A 38 5.51 -12.01 -0.96
N PHE A 39 4.75 -10.96 -0.67
CA PHE A 39 3.31 -10.92 -0.85
C PHE A 39 2.82 -9.54 -1.29
N THR A 40 1.64 -9.50 -1.91
CA THR A 40 0.97 -8.24 -2.26
C THR A 40 0.51 -7.52 -1.00
N CYS A 41 1.08 -6.34 -0.74
CA CYS A 41 0.77 -5.54 0.45
C CYS A 41 -0.17 -4.35 0.14
N SER A 42 -0.29 -3.97 -1.13
CA SER A 42 -1.31 -3.02 -1.59
C SER A 42 -1.73 -3.29 -3.03
N VAL A 43 -2.96 -2.91 -3.33
CA VAL A 43 -3.54 -2.98 -4.68
C VAL A 43 -4.18 -1.66 -5.07
N GLY A 44 -4.32 -1.42 -6.37
CA GLY A 44 -5.03 -0.28 -6.90
C GLY A 44 -5.69 -0.60 -8.24
N ARG A 45 -6.85 0.03 -8.48
CA ARG A 45 -7.59 -0.05 -9.74
C ARG A 45 -8.49 1.16 -9.87
N ASP A 46 -8.35 1.91 -10.95
CA ASP A 46 -9.10 3.14 -11.18
C ASP A 46 -8.95 4.07 -9.95
N ASN A 47 -10.06 4.44 -9.30
CA ASN A 47 -10.07 5.26 -8.09
C ASN A 47 -9.99 4.47 -6.77
N LEU A 48 -9.78 3.15 -6.83
CA LEU A 48 -9.65 2.29 -5.66
C LEU A 48 -8.18 2.09 -5.31
N PHE A 49 -7.88 2.21 -4.01
CA PHE A 49 -6.60 1.83 -3.44
C PHE A 49 -6.84 1.13 -2.11
N ALA A 50 -6.20 -0.01 -1.89
CA ALA A 50 -6.34 -0.79 -0.67
C ALA A 50 -4.97 -1.25 -0.17
N THR A 51 -4.79 -1.25 1.15
CA THR A 51 -3.57 -1.67 1.83
C THR A 51 -3.87 -2.80 2.80
N GLN A 52 -2.95 -3.77 2.89
CA GLN A 52 -2.99 -4.82 3.91
C GLN A 52 -2.45 -4.30 5.25
N PHE A 53 -1.51 -3.38 5.22
CA PHE A 53 -0.99 -2.70 6.41
C PHE A 53 -1.96 -1.62 6.91
N HIS A 54 -1.72 -1.19 8.15
CA HIS A 54 -2.47 -0.13 8.83
C HIS A 54 -1.73 1.21 8.70
N PRO A 55 -2.08 2.08 7.73
CA PRO A 55 -1.41 3.37 7.57
C PRO A 55 -1.53 4.24 8.82
N GLU A 56 -2.64 4.16 9.56
CA GLU A 56 -2.86 4.90 10.81
C GLU A 56 -1.93 4.47 11.96
N LYS A 57 -1.32 3.28 11.87
CA LYS A 57 -0.35 2.74 12.83
C LYS A 57 1.10 2.78 12.31
N SER A 58 1.32 3.36 11.14
CA SER A 58 2.61 3.31 10.41
C SER A 58 3.42 4.60 10.51
N HIS A 59 3.23 5.40 11.58
CA HIS A 59 4.04 6.59 11.86
C HIS A 59 4.06 7.59 10.67
N THR A 60 5.20 8.25 10.42
CA THR A 60 5.37 9.26 9.36
C THR A 60 5.07 8.73 7.96
N ALA A 61 5.48 7.51 7.64
CA ALA A 61 5.20 6.90 6.34
C ALA A 61 3.70 6.66 6.13
N GLY A 62 3.02 6.18 7.18
CA GLY A 62 1.57 6.02 7.23
C GLY A 62 0.81 7.33 7.03
N LEU A 63 1.21 8.38 7.76
CA LEU A 63 0.62 9.71 7.63
C LEU A 63 0.86 10.31 6.23
N GLN A 64 2.04 10.09 5.64
CA GLN A 64 2.32 10.54 4.27
C GLN A 64 1.41 9.84 3.26
N LEU A 65 1.15 8.53 3.41
CA LEU A 65 0.27 7.79 2.52
C LEU A 65 -1.19 8.29 2.62
N LEU A 66 -1.66 8.55 3.84
CA LEU A 66 -2.99 9.14 4.07
C LEU A 66 -3.10 10.57 3.52
N ALA A 67 -2.06 11.38 3.66
CA ALA A 67 -2.00 12.71 3.07
C ALA A 67 -2.05 12.63 1.53
N ASN A 68 -1.34 11.67 0.93
CA ASN A 68 -1.42 11.43 -0.52
C ASN A 68 -2.84 11.02 -0.94
N PHE A 69 -3.50 10.15 -0.17
CA PHE A 69 -4.87 9.71 -0.45
C PHE A 69 -5.88 10.86 -0.42
N VAL A 70 -5.83 11.73 0.60
CA VAL A 70 -6.76 12.87 0.73
C VAL A 70 -6.57 13.89 -0.40
N ASN A 71 -5.35 14.02 -0.93
CA ASN A 71 -5.04 14.93 -2.02
C ASN A 71 -5.13 14.27 -3.41
N TRP A 72 -5.52 13.00 -3.48
CA TRP A 72 -5.62 12.26 -4.73
C TRP A 72 -6.92 12.57 -5.45
N ASP A 73 -6.85 12.81 -6.75
CA ASP A 73 -7.99 13.06 -7.64
C ASP A 73 -8.68 11.77 -8.14
N GLY A 74 -8.18 10.59 -7.72
CA GLY A 74 -8.69 9.29 -8.12
C GLY A 74 -8.13 8.77 -9.46
N GLN A 75 -7.10 9.41 -10.04
CA GLN A 75 -6.44 8.98 -11.27
C GLN A 75 -5.00 8.52 -10.99
N ALA A 76 -4.62 7.34 -11.50
CA ALA A 76 -3.33 6.70 -11.22
C ALA A 76 -2.19 7.13 -12.17
#